data_AF-A0A930V098-F1
#
_entry.id   AF-A0A930V098-F1
#
_cell.length_a   1.000
_cell.length_b   1.000
_cell.length_c   1.000
_cell.angle_alpha   90.00
_cell.angle_beta   90.00
_cell.angle_gamma   90.00
#
_symmetry.space_group_name_H-M   'P 1'
#
loop_
_entity.id
_entity.type
_entity.pdbx_description
1 polymer ?
#
loop_
_entity_poly.entity_id
_entity_poly.type
_entity_poly.pdbx_seq_one_letter_code
_entity_poly.pdbx_strand_id
1 'polypeptide(L)'
;MRAWGNRMLTRAFNLAFDEEITDLCYGYNALWLDQLPLLDLPDAGRQRRRSCGCPPSTASGDEPEMRFGDGFEIETLLCCRFSQADAEIVEVPAHEYDRMHGESNLSAVSDGLRVLDTLVREA
;
A
#
# COMPACT_ATOMS: atom_id res chain seq x y z
N MET A 1 -12.36 -12.49 -10.93
CA MET A 1 -11.12 -13.07 -10.38
C MET A 1 -10.46 -12.17 -9.36
N ARG A 2 -10.26 -10.86 -9.65
CA ARG A 2 -9.68 -9.87 -8.74
C ARG A 2 -10.37 -9.79 -7.36
N ALA A 3 -11.69 -9.69 -7.33
CA ALA A 3 -12.46 -9.62 -6.08
C ALA A 3 -12.35 -10.88 -5.20
N TRP A 4 -12.09 -12.05 -5.78
CA TRP A 4 -11.89 -13.28 -5.00
C TRP A 4 -10.47 -13.35 -4.43
N GLY A 5 -9.47 -12.92 -5.20
CA GLY A 5 -8.09 -12.79 -4.73
C GLY A 5 -7.98 -11.82 -3.56
N ASN A 6 -8.56 -10.63 -3.69
CA ASN A 6 -8.58 -9.65 -2.61
C ASN A 6 -9.27 -10.20 -1.35
N ARG A 7 -10.44 -10.83 -1.48
CA ARG A 7 -11.11 -11.49 -0.33
C ARG A 7 -10.26 -12.56 0.36
N MET A 8 -9.43 -13.29 -0.37
CA MET A 8 -8.52 -14.27 0.23
C MET A 8 -7.38 -13.59 1.00
N LEU A 9 -6.80 -12.53 0.42
CA LEU A 9 -5.73 -11.75 1.05
C LEU A 9 -6.24 -11.01 2.31
N THR A 10 -7.39 -10.34 2.22
CA THR A 10 -8.04 -9.69 3.37
C THR A 10 -8.32 -10.69 4.49
N ARG A 11 -8.79 -11.91 4.16
CA ARG A 11 -8.99 -12.96 5.18
C ARG A 11 -7.68 -13.40 5.82
N ALA A 12 -6.62 -13.55 5.04
CA ALA A 12 -5.31 -13.92 5.57
C ALA A 12 -4.78 -12.84 6.52
N PHE A 13 -4.95 -11.57 6.17
CA PHE A 13 -4.62 -10.43 7.03
C PHE A 13 -5.42 -10.42 8.33
N ASN A 14 -6.74 -10.47 8.24
CA ASN A 14 -7.63 -10.50 9.40
C ASN A 14 -7.28 -11.65 10.36
N LEU A 15 -6.91 -12.83 9.83
CA LEU A 15 -6.50 -13.96 10.65
C LEU A 15 -5.10 -13.80 11.27
N ALA A 16 -4.18 -13.12 10.60
CA ALA A 16 -2.80 -12.95 11.06
C ALA A 16 -2.68 -11.84 12.13
N PHE A 17 -3.46 -10.76 11.98
CA PHE A 17 -3.37 -9.57 12.82
C PHE A 17 -4.57 -9.38 13.74
N ASP A 18 -5.52 -10.32 13.76
CA ASP A 18 -6.77 -10.27 14.55
C ASP A 18 -7.63 -9.02 14.27
N GLU A 19 -7.75 -8.68 12.98
CA GLU A 19 -8.47 -7.50 12.49
C GLU A 19 -9.77 -7.87 11.77
N GLU A 20 -10.68 -6.91 11.62
CA GLU A 20 -11.96 -7.10 10.93
C GLU A 20 -12.17 -6.11 9.77
N ILE A 21 -11.13 -5.90 8.93
CA ILE A 21 -11.24 -5.03 7.76
C ILE A 21 -11.93 -5.73 6.58
N THR A 22 -12.64 -4.96 5.77
CA THR A 22 -13.42 -5.41 4.60
C THR A 22 -12.63 -5.33 3.30
N ASP A 23 -11.66 -4.43 3.20
CA ASP A 23 -10.77 -4.34 2.05
C ASP A 23 -9.31 -4.01 2.45
N LEU A 24 -8.36 -4.81 1.97
CA LEU A 24 -6.93 -4.65 2.26
C LEU A 24 -6.19 -3.90 1.15
N CYS A 25 -6.69 -4.03 -0.07
CA CYS A 25 -6.05 -3.51 -1.26
C CYS A 25 -7.18 -2.94 -2.12
N TYR A 26 -7.17 -1.65 -2.44
CA TYR A 26 -8.25 -0.86 -3.08
C TYR A 26 -8.93 0.09 -2.09
N GLY A 27 -8.28 1.21 -1.77
CA GLY A 27 -8.94 2.27 -1.03
C GLY A 27 -8.21 3.61 -1.10
N TYR A 28 -8.79 4.58 -0.43
CA TYR A 28 -8.05 5.78 -0.03
C TYR A 28 -7.69 5.63 1.44
N ASN A 29 -6.39 5.64 1.73
CA ASN A 29 -5.90 5.65 3.10
C ASN A 29 -5.70 7.09 3.57
N ALA A 30 -6.29 7.44 4.72
CA ALA A 30 -6.08 8.71 5.39
C ALA A 30 -5.50 8.44 6.78
N LEU A 31 -4.41 9.12 7.11
CA LEU A 31 -3.73 8.97 8.39
C LEU A 31 -3.31 10.34 8.93
N TRP A 32 -3.23 10.44 10.25
CA TRP A 32 -2.71 11.63 10.91
C TRP A 32 -1.18 11.61 10.88
N LEU A 33 -0.55 12.76 10.60
CA LEU A 33 0.90 12.85 10.40
C LEU A 33 1.72 12.48 11.64
N ASP A 34 1.14 12.61 12.83
CA ASP A 34 1.72 12.21 14.10
C ASP A 34 1.80 10.68 14.27
N GLN A 35 1.04 9.92 13.49
CA GLN A 35 1.07 8.45 13.46
C GLN A 35 2.14 7.88 12.51
N LEU A 36 2.76 8.71 11.66
CA LEU A 36 3.85 8.29 10.77
C LEU A 36 5.02 7.57 11.47
N PRO A 37 5.44 7.95 12.70
CA PRO A 37 6.50 7.24 13.42
C PRO A 37 6.17 5.78 13.72
N LEU A 38 4.89 5.39 13.79
CA LEU A 38 4.47 4.00 14.01
C LEU A 38 4.77 3.11 12.80
N LEU A 39 4.82 3.71 11.61
CA LEU A 39 4.98 2.97 10.37
C LEU A 39 6.42 2.60 10.05
N ASP A 40 7.41 3.06 10.82
CA ASP A 40 8.86 2.83 10.60
C ASP A 40 9.27 2.81 9.11
N LEU A 41 8.77 3.81 8.37
CA LEU A 41 8.99 3.87 6.93
C LEU A 41 10.45 4.26 6.66
N PRO A 42 11.11 3.61 5.69
CA PRO A 42 12.44 4.03 5.29
C PRO A 42 12.40 5.50 4.87
N ASP A 43 13.43 6.26 5.26
CA ASP A 43 13.56 7.66 4.85
C ASP A 43 13.37 7.75 3.34
N ALA A 44 12.26 8.36 2.92
CA ALA A 44 11.97 8.69 1.54
C ALA A 44 12.97 9.78 1.14
N GLY A 45 14.19 9.33 0.85
CA GLY A 45 15.41 10.14 0.89
C GLY A 45 15.14 11.48 0.29
N ARG A 46 15.08 12.51 1.16
CA ARG A 46 14.57 13.87 0.92
C ARG A 46 14.75 14.31 -0.53
N GLN A 47 13.87 13.88 -1.44
CA GLN A 47 13.74 14.45 -2.76
C GLN A 47 13.04 15.77 -2.49
N ARG A 48 13.86 16.76 -2.08
CA ARG A 48 13.44 18.13 -1.94
C ARG A 48 12.68 18.43 -3.22
N ARG A 49 11.36 18.63 -3.11
CA ARG A 49 10.57 19.25 -4.16
C ARG A 49 11.32 20.50 -4.56
N ARG A 50 12.06 20.43 -5.66
CA ARG A 50 12.56 21.64 -6.31
C ARG A 50 11.31 22.43 -6.69
N SER A 51 11.40 23.74 -6.61
CA SER A 51 10.31 24.67 -6.94
C SER A 51 9.78 24.52 -8.37
N CYS A 52 10.47 23.75 -9.21
CA CYS A 52 10.02 23.28 -10.51
C CYS A 52 9.72 21.77 -10.43
N GLY A 53 8.50 21.38 -10.80
CA GLY A 53 7.98 20.00 -10.75
C GLY A 53 8.59 19.03 -11.77
N CYS A 54 9.89 19.15 -12.06
CA CYS A 54 10.60 18.15 -12.84
C CYS A 54 11.11 17.05 -11.90
N PRO A 55 10.92 15.77 -12.23
CA PRO A 55 11.59 14.68 -11.53
C PRO A 55 13.10 14.90 -11.62
N PRO A 56 13.88 14.58 -10.56
CA PRO A 56 15.32 14.66 -10.63
C PRO A 56 15.79 13.74 -11.76
N SER A 57 16.41 14.32 -12.78
CA SER A 57 17.18 13.58 -13.75
C SER A 57 18.34 12.93 -13.00
N THR A 58 18.20 11.66 -12.65
CA THR A 58 19.32 10.81 -12.27
C THR A 58 20.29 10.83 -13.44
N ALA A 59 21.46 11.43 -13.23
CA ALA A 59 22.57 11.40 -14.16
C ALA A 59 23.26 10.02 -14.06
N SER A 60 22.53 8.97 -14.38
CA SER A 60 22.97 7.60 -14.64
C SER A 60 21.72 6.83 -15.07
N GLY A 61 21.83 5.96 -16.06
CA GLY A 61 20.73 5.16 -16.60
C GLY A 61 20.20 4.09 -15.65
N ASP A 62 20.10 4.41 -14.37
CA ASP A 62 19.52 3.57 -13.34
C ASP A 62 18.03 3.94 -13.27
N GLU A 63 17.20 3.10 -13.88
CA GLU A 63 15.76 3.12 -13.64
C GLU A 63 15.51 3.10 -12.12
N PRO A 64 14.55 3.88 -11.59
CA PRO A 64 14.28 3.89 -10.16
C PRO A 64 13.93 2.48 -9.69
N GLU A 65 14.82 1.88 -8.90
CA GLU A 65 14.62 0.57 -8.28
C GLU A 65 13.37 0.65 -7.41
N MET A 66 12.34 -0.15 -7.74
CA MET A 66 11.15 -0.27 -6.90
C MET A 66 11.54 -0.86 -5.56
N ARG A 67 11.43 -0.06 -4.49
CA ARG A 67 11.70 -0.53 -3.14
C ARG A 67 10.47 -1.25 -2.58
N PHE A 68 10.70 -2.07 -1.56
CA PHE A 68 9.62 -2.69 -0.81
C PHE A 68 8.69 -1.60 -0.23
N GLY A 69 7.40 -1.66 -0.55
CA GLY A 69 6.43 -0.63 -0.16
C GLY A 69 6.28 0.53 -1.15
N ASP A 70 7.03 0.57 -2.26
CA ASP A 70 6.77 1.54 -3.34
C ASP A 70 5.63 1.10 -4.28
N GLY A 71 5.23 -0.18 -4.18
CA GLY A 71 4.26 -0.82 -5.07
C GLY A 71 2.86 -0.98 -4.48
N PHE A 72 2.11 -1.92 -5.07
CA PHE A 72 0.74 -2.25 -4.67
C PHE A 72 0.65 -2.75 -3.21
N GLU A 73 1.73 -3.29 -2.67
CA GLU A 73 1.81 -3.78 -1.31
C GLU A 73 1.80 -2.70 -0.21
N ILE A 74 1.91 -1.41 -0.57
CA ILE A 74 2.00 -0.33 0.42
C ILE A 74 0.80 -0.30 1.36
N GLU A 75 -0.42 -0.50 0.85
CA GLU A 75 -1.63 -0.48 1.67
C GLU A 75 -1.60 -1.62 2.71
N THR A 76 -1.19 -2.81 2.27
CA THR A 76 -1.00 -3.95 3.15
C THR A 76 0.06 -3.67 4.21
N LEU A 77 1.20 -3.09 3.82
CA LEU A 77 2.26 -2.73 4.75
C LEU A 77 1.78 -1.73 5.82
N LEU A 78 1.00 -0.73 5.40
CA LEU A 78 0.40 0.25 6.31
C LEU A 78 -0.54 -0.43 7.31
N CYS A 79 -1.45 -1.29 6.83
CA CYS A 79 -2.37 -2.02 7.71
C CYS A 79 -1.62 -2.92 8.69
N CYS A 80 -0.64 -3.72 8.23
CA CYS A 80 0.15 -4.59 9.10
C CYS A 80 0.84 -3.81 10.22
N ARG A 81 1.47 -2.68 9.90
CA ARG A 81 2.22 -1.90 10.89
C ARG A 81 1.32 -1.12 11.84
N PHE A 82 0.18 -0.63 11.38
CA PHE A 82 -0.80 -0.02 12.27
C PHE A 82 -1.42 -1.03 13.23
N SER A 83 -1.78 -2.21 12.74
CA SER A 83 -2.30 -3.30 13.60
C SER A 83 -1.26 -3.76 14.63
N GLN A 84 0.00 -3.93 14.23
CA GLN A 84 1.09 -4.25 15.18
C GLN A 84 1.34 -3.14 16.21
N ALA A 85 1.00 -1.89 15.90
CA ALA A 85 1.13 -0.75 16.79
C ALA A 85 -0.13 -0.50 17.65
N ASP A 86 -1.10 -1.40 17.64
CA ASP A 86 -2.41 -1.26 18.30
C ASP A 86 -3.13 0.04 17.91
N ALA A 87 -2.92 0.53 16.69
CA ALA A 87 -3.57 1.73 16.18
C ALA A 87 -5.00 1.44 15.71
N GLU A 88 -5.91 2.38 15.95
CA GLU A 88 -7.31 2.22 15.50
C GLU A 88 -7.41 2.42 13.98
N ILE A 89 -7.83 1.37 13.26
CA ILE A 89 -8.12 1.40 11.83
C ILE A 89 -9.64 1.48 11.64
N VAL A 90 -10.11 2.51 10.93
CA VAL A 90 -11.53 2.73 10.67
C VAL A 90 -11.81 2.74 9.17
N GLU A 91 -12.70 1.87 8.73
CA GLU A 91 -13.18 1.83 7.35
C GLU A 91 -14.37 2.78 7.15
N VAL A 92 -14.30 3.59 6.11
CA VAL A 92 -15.39 4.48 5.69
C VAL A 92 -15.93 3.99 4.35
N PRO A 93 -17.21 3.60 4.24
CA PRO A 93 -17.79 3.15 2.99
C PRO A 93 -17.70 4.24 1.92
N ALA A 94 -17.03 3.93 0.81
CA ALA A 94 -16.94 4.81 -0.35
C ALA A 94 -17.59 4.16 -1.56
N HIS A 95 -18.34 4.95 -2.34
CA HIS A 95 -18.90 4.52 -3.61
C HIS A 95 -17.95 4.93 -4.75
N GLU A 96 -17.23 3.98 -5.32
CA GLU A 96 -16.37 4.23 -6.49
C GLU A 96 -17.23 4.21 -7.76
N TYR A 97 -17.14 5.26 -8.58
CA TYR A 97 -17.75 5.30 -9.90
C TYR A 97 -16.84 4.59 -10.91
N ASP A 98 -17.43 4.04 -11.98
CA ASP A 98 -16.65 3.51 -13.08
C ASP A 98 -15.66 4.56 -13.60
N ARG A 99 -14.39 4.16 -13.73
CA ARG A 99 -13.34 5.03 -14.23
C ARG A 99 -13.71 5.51 -15.64
N MET A 100 -13.80 6.83 -15.84
CA MET A 100 -14.16 7.41 -17.14
C MET A 100 -13.09 7.16 -18.22
N HIS A 101 -11.81 7.03 -17.84
CA HIS A 101 -10.69 6.74 -18.75
C HIS A 101 -9.57 5.97 -18.02
N GLY A 102 -8.79 5.15 -18.76
CA GLY A 102 -7.56 4.48 -18.28
C GLY A 102 -7.62 2.96 -18.39
N GLU A 103 -6.64 2.36 -19.08
CA GLU A 103 -6.45 0.91 -19.06
C GLU A 103 -5.69 0.48 -17.80
N SER A 104 -6.15 -0.60 -17.16
CA SER A 104 -5.53 -1.15 -15.96
C SER A 104 -4.23 -1.85 -16.33
N ASN A 105 -3.08 -1.18 -16.18
CA ASN A 105 -1.75 -1.77 -16.33
C ASN A 105 -1.35 -2.74 -15.21
N LEU A 106 -2.32 -3.18 -14.39
CA LEU A 106 -2.10 -3.97 -13.18
C LEU A 106 -2.12 -5.47 -13.48
N SER A 107 -1.05 -6.16 -13.09
CA SER A 107 -0.95 -7.62 -13.12
C SER A 107 -1.45 -8.19 -11.80
N ALA A 108 -2.75 -8.49 -11.74
CA ALA A 108 -3.42 -8.96 -10.52
C ALA A 108 -2.73 -10.14 -9.80
N VAL A 109 -2.03 -10.99 -10.56
CA VAL A 109 -1.28 -12.14 -10.01
C VAL A 109 0.06 -11.69 -9.41
N SER A 110 0.85 -10.91 -10.15
CA SER A 110 2.14 -10.42 -9.66
C SER A 110 1.95 -9.50 -8.45
N ASP A 111 0.97 -8.61 -8.51
CA ASP A 111 0.66 -7.66 -7.44
C ASP A 111 0.13 -8.43 -6.21
N GLY A 112 -0.72 -9.43 -6.41
CA GLY A 112 -1.22 -10.28 -5.32
C GLY A 112 -0.12 -11.10 -4.62
N LEU A 113 0.89 -11.56 -5.35
CA LEU A 113 2.04 -12.26 -4.75
C LEU A 113 2.92 -11.31 -3.91
N ARG A 114 3.09 -10.05 -4.33
CA ARG A 114 3.80 -9.03 -3.54
C ARG A 114 3.08 -8.71 -2.24
N VAL A 115 1.75 -8.64 -2.27
CA VAL A 115 0.92 -8.48 -1.07
C VAL A 115 1.07 -9.67 -0.14
N LEU A 116 1.02 -10.90 -0.66
CA LEU A 116 1.21 -12.10 0.16
C LEU A 116 2.61 -12.16 0.79
N ASP A 117 3.66 -11.85 0.04
CA ASP A 117 5.03 -11.78 0.56
C ASP A 117 5.17 -10.73 1.67
N THR A 118 4.51 -9.58 1.51
CA THR A 118 4.46 -8.52 2.52
C THR A 118 3.77 -8.99 3.79
N LEU A 119 2.62 -9.66 3.66
CA LEU A 119 1.89 -10.24 4.79
C LEU A 119 2.77 -11.22 5.57
N VAL A 120 3.47 -12.11 4.86
CA VAL A 120 4.34 -13.12 5.47
C VAL A 120 5.57 -12.50 6.15
N ARG A 121 6.06 -11.35 5.68
CA ARG A 121 7.20 -10.64 6.29
C ARG A 121 6.83 -9.86 7.55
N GLU A 122 5.60 -9.37 7.63
CA GLU A 122 5.14 -8.50 8.72
C GLU A 122 4.36 -9.26 9.80
N ALA A 123 3.86 -10.47 9.52
CA ALA A 123 3.20 -11.35 10.50
C ALA A 123 4.22 -12.10 11.39
#